data_AF-A0AAU9CTU1-F1
#
_entry.id   AF-A0AAU9CTU1-F1
#
_cell.length_a   1.000
_cell.length_b   1.000
_cell.length_c   1.000
_cell.angle_alpha   90.00
_cell.angle_beta   90.00
_cell.angle_gamma   90.00
#
_symmetry.space_group_name_H-M   'P 1'
#
loop_
_entity.id
_entity.type
_entity.pdbx_description
1 polymer ?
#
loop_
_entity_poly.entity_id
_entity_poly.type
_entity_poly.pdbx_seq_one_letter_code
_entity_poly.pdbx_strand_id
1 'polypeptide(L)'
;MKKDVVKVSFSELRSAYEEVISFVSYYSCMDVPHTQETRLEKDLCFSGLDSFSLLEMFSKKFNVSFDGVDLDKYLMPEFGGSRGCFRLLLFPVFLPYAIVKYIIGLFVSLFSEKLSTHIRLYDIPIFRIADRKDISLGDLTTSVLLKKFTERENIVFVIG
;
A
#
# COMPACT_ATOMS: atom_id res chain seq x y z
N MET A 1 -20.99 -8.91 7.59
CA MET A 1 -20.88 -9.67 6.33
C MET A 1 -20.71 -11.15 6.63
N LYS A 2 -21.29 -12.02 5.82
CA LYS A 2 -21.07 -13.48 5.90
C LYS A 2 -19.68 -13.76 5.31
N LYS A 3 -18.82 -14.44 6.04
CA LYS A 3 -17.50 -14.85 5.55
C LYS A 3 -17.61 -16.17 4.80
N ASP A 4 -16.85 -16.32 3.72
CA ASP A 4 -16.79 -17.55 2.97
C ASP A 4 -15.81 -18.52 3.63
N VAL A 5 -16.24 -19.78 3.77
CA VAL A 5 -15.42 -20.84 4.38
C VAL A 5 -14.75 -21.62 3.27
N VAL A 6 -13.42 -21.66 3.28
CA VAL A 6 -12.61 -22.34 2.28
C VAL A 6 -11.83 -23.45 2.98
N LYS A 7 -12.04 -24.69 2.52
CA LYS A 7 -11.23 -25.82 2.96
C LYS A 7 -9.95 -25.86 2.15
N VAL A 8 -8.82 -25.87 2.83
CA VAL A 8 -7.50 -25.89 2.23
C VAL A 8 -6.57 -26.71 3.11
N SER A 9 -5.64 -27.45 2.53
CA SER A 9 -4.60 -28.11 3.32
C SER A 9 -3.61 -27.07 3.84
N PHE A 10 -2.97 -27.37 4.97
CA PHE A 10 -1.90 -26.52 5.48
C PHE A 10 -0.75 -26.37 4.47
N SER A 11 -0.44 -27.44 3.72
CA SER A 11 0.58 -27.44 2.67
C SER A 11 0.27 -26.47 1.53
N GLU A 12 -0.96 -26.44 1.04
CA GLU A 12 -1.37 -25.53 -0.03
C GLU A 12 -1.31 -24.07 0.44
N LEU A 13 -1.83 -23.79 1.64
CA LEU A 13 -1.80 -22.46 2.23
C LEU A 13 -0.36 -21.97 2.40
N ARG A 14 0.51 -22.83 2.90
CA ARG A 14 1.93 -22.54 3.11
C ARG A 14 2.65 -22.30 1.78
N SER A 15 2.45 -23.17 0.78
CA SER A 15 3.07 -23.03 -0.54
C SER A 15 2.67 -21.71 -1.20
N ALA A 16 1.36 -21.38 -1.19
CA ALA A 16 0.88 -20.12 -1.73
C ALA A 16 1.48 -18.91 -1.01
N TYR A 17 1.62 -18.98 0.31
CA TYR A 17 2.25 -17.91 1.08
C TYR A 17 3.73 -17.72 0.74
N GLU A 18 4.51 -18.82 0.69
CA GLU A 18 5.93 -18.79 0.35
C GLU A 18 6.18 -18.30 -1.08
N GLU A 19 5.32 -18.67 -2.04
CA GLU A 19 5.39 -18.18 -3.41
C GLU A 19 5.07 -16.69 -3.54
N VAL A 20 4.05 -16.20 -2.82
CA VAL A 20 3.68 -14.78 -2.79
C VAL A 20 4.80 -13.95 -2.17
N ILE A 21 5.36 -14.38 -1.04
CA ILE A 21 6.52 -13.70 -0.45
C ILE A 21 7.67 -13.66 -1.43
N SER A 22 8.06 -14.80 -1.98
CA SER A 22 9.19 -14.89 -2.91
C SER A 22 8.98 -13.99 -4.14
N PHE A 23 7.75 -13.92 -4.65
CA PHE A 23 7.39 -12.99 -5.73
C PHE A 23 7.55 -11.54 -5.29
N VAL A 24 6.92 -11.12 -4.21
CA VAL A 24 6.95 -9.71 -3.78
C VAL A 24 8.35 -9.28 -3.36
N SER A 25 9.10 -10.11 -2.64
CA SER A 25 10.49 -9.84 -2.26
C SER A 25 11.43 -9.70 -3.45
N TYR A 26 11.14 -10.35 -4.58
CA TYR A 26 11.93 -10.19 -5.80
C TYR A 26 11.79 -8.78 -6.40
N TYR A 27 10.61 -8.17 -6.28
CA TYR A 27 10.31 -6.83 -6.82
C TYR A 27 10.46 -5.72 -5.78
N SER A 28 10.44 -6.05 -4.48
CA SER A 28 10.61 -5.10 -3.39
C SER A 28 12.09 -4.82 -3.16
N CYS A 29 12.45 -3.54 -3.05
CA CYS A 29 13.77 -3.13 -2.56
C CYS A 29 13.80 -2.95 -1.03
N MET A 30 12.68 -3.17 -0.35
CA MET A 30 12.52 -2.93 1.08
C MET A 30 12.74 -4.22 1.87
N ASP A 31 13.64 -4.15 2.86
CA ASP A 31 13.85 -5.19 3.86
C ASP A 31 12.90 -4.97 5.05
N VAL A 32 11.64 -5.38 4.86
CA VAL A 32 10.60 -5.33 5.89
C VAL A 32 10.09 -6.75 6.17
N PRO A 33 9.63 -7.04 7.40
CA PRO A 33 9.04 -8.34 7.70
C PRO A 33 7.88 -8.67 6.76
N HIS A 34 7.99 -9.78 6.03
CA HIS A 34 6.94 -10.27 5.14
C HIS A 34 5.93 -11.10 5.95
N THR A 35 4.96 -10.40 6.53
CA THR A 35 3.83 -10.95 7.28
C THR A 35 2.54 -10.85 6.45
N GLN A 36 1.48 -11.53 6.87
CA GLN A 36 0.18 -11.42 6.21
C GLN A 36 -0.44 -10.01 6.28
N GLU A 37 0.02 -9.17 7.19
CA GLU A 37 -0.46 -7.78 7.36
C GLU A 37 0.36 -6.77 6.58
N THR A 38 1.55 -7.17 6.10
CA THR A 38 2.44 -6.32 5.32
C THR A 38 1.75 -5.86 4.06
N ARG A 39 1.75 -4.56 3.81
CA ARG A 39 0.99 -3.91 2.74
C ARG A 39 1.89 -3.40 1.62
N LEU A 40 1.39 -3.47 0.40
CA LEU A 40 2.14 -3.09 -0.80
C LEU A 40 2.57 -1.62 -0.76
N GLU A 41 1.66 -0.69 -0.51
CA GLU A 41 2.02 0.73 -0.56
C GLU A 41 2.66 1.21 0.74
N LYS A 42 2.06 0.86 1.87
CA LYS A 42 2.47 1.39 3.17
C LYS A 42 3.81 0.86 3.66
N ASP A 43 4.07 -0.42 3.46
CA ASP A 43 5.23 -1.10 4.06
C ASP A 43 6.32 -1.43 3.02
N LEU A 44 5.91 -1.75 1.79
CA LEU A 44 6.83 -2.15 0.71
C LEU A 44 7.13 -1.02 -0.29
N CYS A 45 6.53 0.16 -0.08
CA CYS A 45 6.75 1.36 -0.89
C CYS A 45 6.41 1.20 -2.37
N PHE A 46 5.55 0.24 -2.75
CA PHE A 46 4.96 0.22 -4.08
C PHE A 46 3.95 1.36 -4.17
N SER A 47 4.12 2.30 -5.09
CA SER A 47 3.14 3.37 -5.24
C SER A 47 2.78 3.55 -6.70
N GLY A 48 1.51 3.85 -6.97
CA GLY A 48 1.11 4.22 -8.31
C GLY A 48 1.41 3.15 -9.35
N LEU A 49 2.13 3.55 -10.39
CA LEU A 49 2.42 2.67 -11.53
C LEU A 49 3.22 1.45 -11.10
N ASP A 50 4.04 1.55 -10.06
CA ASP A 50 4.77 0.41 -9.51
C ASP A 50 3.80 -0.63 -8.93
N SER A 51 2.80 -0.18 -8.17
CA SER A 51 1.74 -1.05 -7.62
C SER A 51 0.92 -1.70 -8.73
N PHE A 52 0.51 -0.94 -9.76
CA PHE A 52 -0.26 -1.48 -10.89
C PHE A 52 0.56 -2.51 -11.68
N SER A 53 1.81 -2.20 -11.99
CA SER A 53 2.73 -3.11 -12.69
C SER A 53 2.96 -4.41 -11.91
N LEU A 54 3.15 -4.31 -10.59
CA LEU A 54 3.28 -5.47 -9.72
C LEU A 54 2.04 -6.37 -9.77
N LEU A 55 0.84 -5.79 -9.68
CA LEU A 55 -0.41 -6.53 -9.75
C LEU A 55 -0.66 -7.17 -11.12
N GLU A 56 -0.26 -6.50 -12.21
CA GLU A 56 -0.33 -7.07 -13.55
C GLU A 56 0.58 -8.30 -13.69
N MET A 57 1.83 -8.19 -13.22
CA MET A 57 2.78 -9.30 -13.19
C MET A 57 2.29 -10.44 -12.28
N PHE A 58 1.71 -10.09 -11.14
CA PHE A 58 1.12 -11.04 -10.20
C PHE A 58 -0.05 -11.80 -10.83
N SER A 59 -0.98 -11.09 -11.48
CA SER A 59 -2.12 -11.67 -12.20
C SER A 59 -1.64 -12.68 -13.25
N LYS A 60 -0.65 -12.30 -14.06
CA LYS A 60 -0.07 -13.18 -15.10
C LYS A 60 0.62 -14.40 -14.51
N LYS A 61 1.41 -14.24 -13.44
CA LYS A 61 2.18 -15.33 -12.83
C LYS A 61 1.28 -16.37 -12.15
N PHE A 62 0.30 -15.91 -11.38
CA PHE A 62 -0.52 -16.79 -10.53
C PHE A 62 -1.89 -17.14 -11.10
N ASN A 63 -2.21 -16.59 -12.28
CA ASN A 63 -3.51 -16.68 -12.94
C ASN A 63 -4.64 -16.21 -12.01
N VAL A 64 -4.48 -15.00 -11.47
CA VAL A 64 -5.44 -14.36 -10.55
C VAL A 64 -6.18 -13.26 -11.31
N SER A 65 -7.51 -13.36 -11.37
CA SER A 65 -8.35 -12.31 -11.96
C SER A 65 -8.57 -11.15 -10.98
N PHE A 66 -8.46 -9.92 -11.48
CA PHE A 66 -8.87 -8.69 -10.79
C PHE A 66 -10.15 -8.10 -11.40
N ASP A 67 -10.92 -8.90 -12.14
CA ASP A 67 -12.13 -8.42 -12.82
C ASP A 67 -13.17 -7.92 -11.81
N GLY A 68 -13.69 -6.72 -12.06
CA GLY A 68 -14.64 -6.06 -11.16
C GLY A 68 -14.03 -5.45 -9.91
N VAL A 69 -12.70 -5.50 -9.74
CA VAL A 69 -12.00 -4.82 -8.65
C VAL A 69 -11.73 -3.37 -9.02
N ASP A 70 -12.23 -2.48 -8.19
CA ASP A 70 -11.95 -1.05 -8.27
C ASP A 70 -10.60 -0.76 -7.58
N LEU A 71 -9.51 -0.91 -8.33
CA LEU A 71 -8.13 -0.77 -7.82
C LEU A 71 -7.83 0.64 -7.29
N ASP A 72 -8.56 1.67 -7.73
CA ASP A 72 -8.40 3.04 -7.23
C ASP A 72 -8.77 3.18 -5.74
N LYS A 73 -9.53 2.23 -5.17
CA LYS A 73 -9.81 2.15 -3.73
C LYS A 73 -8.63 1.61 -2.92
N TYR A 74 -7.73 0.88 -3.57
CA TYR A 74 -6.61 0.21 -2.92
C TYR A 74 -5.30 0.96 -3.13
N LEU A 75 -5.04 1.39 -4.36
CA LEU A 75 -3.76 1.95 -4.79
C LEU A 75 -3.81 3.48 -4.92
N MET A 76 -2.64 4.12 -4.80
CA MET A 76 -2.45 5.52 -5.12
C MET A 76 -2.52 5.73 -6.62
N PRO A 77 -3.46 6.50 -7.17
CA PRO A 77 -3.35 6.91 -8.57
C PRO A 77 -2.19 7.91 -8.70
N GLU A 78 -1.20 7.58 -9.52
CA GLU A 78 -0.02 8.41 -9.73
C GLU A 78 -0.34 9.70 -10.51
N PHE A 79 -1.27 9.62 -11.47
CA PHE A 79 -1.70 10.76 -12.30
C PHE A 79 -3.21 10.85 -12.58
N GLY A 80 -4.03 9.93 -12.05
CA GLY A 80 -5.42 9.74 -12.52
C GLY A 80 -6.52 10.40 -11.69
N GLY A 81 -6.23 10.98 -10.53
CA GLY A 81 -7.24 11.60 -9.67
C GLY A 81 -7.36 13.10 -9.87
N SER A 82 -8.57 13.67 -9.72
CA SER A 82 -8.79 15.12 -9.63
C SER A 82 -7.78 15.82 -8.70
N ARG A 83 -7.35 15.12 -7.65
CA ARG A 83 -6.35 15.56 -6.66
C ARG A 83 -4.93 15.74 -7.22
N GLY A 84 -4.51 15.01 -8.25
CA GLY A 84 -3.21 15.16 -8.91
C GLY A 84 -3.11 16.51 -9.64
N CYS A 85 -4.16 16.88 -10.37
CA CYS A 85 -4.28 18.22 -10.97
C CYS A 85 -4.34 19.32 -9.91
N PHE A 86 -5.07 19.11 -8.80
CA PHE A 86 -5.10 20.09 -7.70
C PHE A 86 -3.71 20.31 -7.06
N ARG A 87 -2.87 19.27 -6.94
CA ARG A 87 -1.50 19.39 -6.41
C ARG A 87 -0.58 20.19 -7.34
N LEU A 88 -0.66 19.96 -8.65
CA LEU A 88 0.07 20.76 -9.65
C LEU A 88 -0.37 22.23 -9.64
N LEU A 89 -1.68 22.48 -9.53
CA LEU A 89 -2.23 23.84 -9.50
C LEU A 89 -1.83 24.62 -8.23
N LEU A 90 -1.73 23.93 -7.10
CA LEU A 90 -1.37 24.54 -5.81
C LEU A 90 0.14 24.49 -5.51
N PHE A 91 0.95 23.83 -6.36
CA PHE A 91 2.42 23.80 -6.27
C PHE A 91 3.08 25.17 -5.99
N PRO A 92 2.72 26.28 -6.68
CA PRO A 92 3.29 27.60 -6.40
C PRO A 92 2.94 28.16 -5.01
N VAL A 93 1.92 27.65 -4.33
CA VAL A 93 1.59 27.98 -2.94
C VAL A 93 2.33 27.07 -1.96
N PHE A 94 2.59 25.82 -2.35
CA PHE A 94 3.19 24.82 -1.47
C PHE A 94 4.70 24.91 -1.38
N LEU A 95 5.38 25.22 -2.47
CA LEU A 95 6.82 25.42 -2.47
C LEU A 95 7.25 26.50 -1.45
N PRO A 96 6.66 27.71 -1.44
CA PRO A 96 6.99 28.72 -0.43
C PRO A 96 6.59 28.29 0.98
N TYR A 97 5.46 27.60 1.16
CA TYR A 97 5.08 27.07 2.48
C TYR A 97 6.10 26.06 3.02
N ALA A 98 6.55 25.12 2.20
CA ALA A 98 7.55 24.11 2.58
C ALA A 98 8.88 24.77 2.95
N ILE A 99 9.30 25.79 2.18
CA ILE A 99 10.50 26.58 2.47
C ILE A 99 10.37 27.29 3.81
N VAL A 100 9.27 28.01 4.06
CA VAL A 100 9.03 28.73 5.32
C VAL A 100 9.02 27.76 6.51
N LYS A 101 8.32 26.63 6.38
CA LYS A 101 8.25 25.58 7.39
C LYS A 101 9.64 25.02 7.72
N TYR A 102 10.47 24.78 6.71
CA TYR A 102 11.84 24.30 6.89
C TYR A 102 12.71 25.34 7.59
N ILE A 103 12.62 26.61 7.19
CA ILE A 103 13.35 27.71 7.83
C ILE A 103 12.95 27.84 9.31
N ILE A 104 11.65 27.84 9.63
CA ILE A 104 11.16 27.89 11.01
C ILE A 104 11.67 26.69 11.80
N GLY A 105 11.61 25.48 11.24
CA GLY A 105 12.17 24.29 11.87
C GLY A 105 13.68 24.40 12.12
N LEU A 106 14.44 25.03 11.23
CA LEU A 106 15.88 25.28 11.42
C LEU A 106 16.12 26.28 12.56
N PHE A 107 15.39 27.39 12.61
CA PHE A 107 15.48 28.33 13.72
C PHE A 107 15.09 27.71 15.06
N VAL A 108 14.00 26.93 15.10
CA VAL A 108 13.54 26.27 16.34
C VAL A 108 14.49 25.17 16.79
N SER A 109 15.23 24.51 15.87
CA SER A 109 16.23 23.50 16.26
C SER A 109 17.35 24.06 17.13
N LEU A 110 17.61 25.37 17.09
CA LEU A 110 18.58 26.02 17.97
C LEU A 110 18.14 26.04 19.45
N PHE A 111 16.83 25.87 19.71
CA PHE A 111 16.26 25.94 21.06
C PHE A 111 15.63 24.61 21.51
N SER A 112 15.11 23.81 20.58
CA SER A 112 14.50 22.51 20.88
C SER A 112 14.45 21.62 19.65
N GLU A 113 15.20 20.51 19.69
CA GLU A 113 15.12 19.49 18.63
C GLU A 113 13.73 18.85 18.53
N LYS A 114 13.10 18.54 19.66
CA LYS A 114 11.78 17.88 19.67
C LYS A 114 10.72 18.74 18.98
N LEU A 115 10.73 20.05 19.24
CA LEU A 115 9.78 20.98 18.63
C LEU A 115 10.10 21.23 17.16
N SER A 116 11.38 21.32 16.80
CA SER A 116 11.83 21.40 15.40
C SER A 116 11.34 20.20 14.59
N THR A 117 11.54 18.98 15.11
CA THR A 117 11.11 17.74 14.47
C THR A 117 9.59 17.72 14.32
N HIS A 118 8.83 18.15 15.33
CA HIS A 118 7.38 18.24 15.23
C HIS A 118 6.93 19.24 14.14
N ILE A 119 7.55 20.41 14.07
CA ILE A 119 7.26 21.42 13.04
C ILE A 119 7.59 20.88 11.66
N ARG A 120 8.74 20.23 11.46
CA ARG A 120 9.15 19.68 10.16
C ARG A 120 8.25 18.53 9.70
N LEU A 121 7.83 17.66 10.62
CA LEU A 121 6.98 16.50 10.34
C LEU A 121 5.47 16.82 10.31
N TYR A 122 5.06 18.03 10.68
CA TYR A 122 3.63 18.38 10.71
C TYR A 122 3.02 18.40 9.31
N ASP A 123 2.13 17.46 9.01
CA ASP A 123 1.41 17.43 7.74
C ASP A 123 0.25 18.42 7.71
N ILE A 124 0.12 19.16 6.61
CA ILE A 124 -1.04 20.03 6.40
C ILE A 124 -2.27 19.15 6.19
N PRO A 125 -3.39 19.39 6.91
CA PRO A 125 -4.60 18.57 6.82
C PRO A 125 -5.16 18.41 5.39
N ILE A 126 -4.94 19.41 4.54
CA ILE A 126 -5.39 19.44 3.13
C ILE A 126 -4.69 18.36 2.29
N PHE A 127 -3.53 17.87 2.74
CA PHE A 127 -2.76 16.81 2.10
C PHE A 127 -2.89 15.45 2.73
N ARG A 128 -3.70 15.31 3.79
CA ARG A 128 -4.03 13.99 4.32
C ARG A 128 -4.68 13.20 3.19
N ILE A 129 -3.93 12.28 2.64
CA ILE A 129 -4.43 11.31 1.70
C ILE A 129 -5.36 10.46 2.54
N ALA A 130 -6.64 10.44 2.19
CA ALA A 130 -7.60 9.59 2.87
C ALA A 130 -7.03 8.18 2.95
N ASP A 131 -7.12 7.56 4.14
CA ASP A 131 -6.67 6.18 4.31
C ASP A 131 -7.35 5.30 3.27
N ARG A 132 -6.53 4.68 2.41
CA ARG A 132 -6.97 3.66 1.46
C ARG A 132 -6.80 2.30 2.09
N LYS A 133 -7.52 1.33 1.54
CA LYS A 133 -7.54 -0.03 2.08
C LYS A 133 -6.15 -0.67 2.03
N ASP A 134 -5.39 -0.37 0.96
CA ASP A 134 -4.09 -0.98 0.61
C ASP A 134 -4.21 -2.51 0.49
N ILE A 135 -3.32 -3.15 -0.28
CA ILE A 135 -3.36 -4.60 -0.51
C ILE A 135 -2.32 -5.24 0.39
N SER A 136 -2.74 -6.21 1.21
CA SER A 136 -1.84 -6.96 2.06
C SER A 136 -1.29 -8.23 1.37
N LEU A 137 -0.16 -8.75 1.84
CA LEU A 137 0.34 -10.05 1.41
C LEU A 137 -0.69 -11.16 1.70
N GLY A 138 -1.48 -11.03 2.77
CA GLY A 138 -2.57 -11.95 3.07
C GLY A 138 -3.67 -11.95 2.02
N ASP A 139 -4.01 -10.79 1.46
CA ASP A 139 -4.97 -10.67 0.36
C ASP A 139 -4.42 -11.32 -0.91
N LEU A 140 -3.14 -11.10 -1.22
CA LEU A 140 -2.47 -11.74 -2.35
C LEU A 140 -2.45 -13.27 -2.20
N THR A 141 -2.07 -13.81 -1.04
CA THR A 141 -2.09 -15.25 -0.78
C THR A 141 -3.49 -15.84 -0.92
N THR A 142 -4.49 -15.17 -0.34
CA THR A 142 -5.90 -15.57 -0.47
C THR A 142 -6.32 -15.59 -1.94
N SER A 143 -5.87 -14.60 -2.71
CA SER A 143 -6.19 -14.47 -4.13
C SER A 143 -5.52 -15.54 -4.99
N VAL A 144 -4.30 -15.98 -4.66
CA VAL A 144 -3.64 -17.10 -5.35
C VAL A 144 -4.44 -18.40 -5.18
N LEU A 145 -4.94 -18.67 -3.98
CA LEU A 145 -5.72 -19.87 -3.67
C LEU A 145 -7.08 -19.86 -4.38
N LEU A 146 -7.73 -18.70 -4.47
CA LEU A 146 -9.06 -18.55 -5.04
C LEU A 146 -9.08 -18.20 -6.53
N LYS A 147 -7.92 -17.95 -7.15
CA LYS A 147 -7.75 -17.50 -8.55
C LYS A 147 -8.49 -16.21 -8.92
N LYS A 148 -8.90 -15.45 -7.90
CA LYS A 148 -9.54 -14.14 -8.04
C LYS A 148 -9.15 -13.27 -6.87
N PHE A 149 -9.03 -11.97 -7.09
CA PHE A 149 -8.75 -11.04 -6.02
C PHE A 149 -9.82 -11.12 -4.93
N THR A 150 -9.39 -11.47 -3.72
CA THR A 150 -10.28 -11.62 -2.57
C THR A 150 -9.57 -11.13 -1.33
N GLU A 151 -10.21 -10.22 -0.62
CA GLU A 151 -9.70 -9.72 0.66
C GLU A 151 -9.74 -10.85 1.70
N ARG A 152 -8.63 -11.04 2.41
CA ARG A 152 -8.47 -12.05 3.45
C ARG A 152 -9.55 -11.93 4.52
N GLU A 153 -9.99 -10.70 4.84
CA GLU A 153 -10.99 -10.47 5.90
C GLU A 153 -12.34 -11.15 5.63
N ASN A 154 -12.64 -11.40 4.35
CA ASN A 154 -13.88 -12.04 3.89
C ASN A 154 -13.80 -13.57 3.89
N ILE A 155 -12.62 -14.15 4.13
CA ILE A 155 -12.38 -15.59 4.06
C ILE A 155 -12.04 -16.17 5.45
N VAL A 156 -12.53 -17.38 5.71
CA VAL A 156 -12.09 -18.23 6.81
C VAL A 156 -11.54 -19.52 6.22
N PHE A 157 -10.23 -19.72 6.39
CA PHE A 157 -9.59 -20.98 6.03
C PHE A 157 -9.83 -22.02 7.12
N VAL A 158 -10.31 -23.20 6.71
CA VAL A 158 -10.44 -24.37 7.58
C VAL A 158 -9.45 -25.40 7.07
N ILE A 159 -8.50 -25.78 7.95
CA ILE A 159 -7.49 -26.78 7.64
C ILE A 159 -8.19 -28.13 7.55
N GLY A 160 -8.19 -28.70 6.34
CA GLY A 160 -8.74 -30.02 6.03
C GLY A 160 -7.69 -31.10 6.01
#